data_AF-A0A392NGB4-F1
#
_entry.id   AF-A0A392NGB4-F1
#
_cell.length_a   1.000
_cell.length_b   1.000
_cell.length_c   1.000
_cell.angle_alpha   90.00
_cell.angle_beta   90.00
_cell.angle_gamma   90.00
#
_symmetry.space_group_name_H-M   'P 1'
#
loop_
_entity.id
_entity.type
_entity.pdbx_description
1 polymer ?
#
loop_
_entity_poly.entity_id
_entity_poly.type
_entity_poly.pdbx_seq_one_letter_code
_entity_poly.pdbx_strand_id
1 'polypeptide(L)'
;MGVNISGKGMIQGVSAVEAFFELLSQSSLNVLHPEEKKHVAPVELCPILKTLYKILISREQSTQAILKALRDENLNDPRERIAIAQSHAFYRPSLLGQQ
;
A
#
# COMPACT_ATOMS: atom_id res chain seq x y z
N MET A 1 -10.17 5.40 -26.89
CA MET A 1 -10.81 5.03 -25.61
C MET A 1 -10.74 3.52 -25.48
N GLY A 2 -10.22 3.00 -24.35
CA GLY A 2 -9.81 1.60 -24.22
C GLY A 2 -10.99 0.63 -24.16
N VAL A 3 -10.87 -0.51 -24.85
CA VAL A 3 -11.80 -1.64 -24.75
C VAL A 3 -11.81 -2.13 -23.31
N ASN A 4 -12.98 -2.14 -22.67
CA ASN A 4 -13.14 -2.61 -21.30
C ASN A 4 -13.21 -4.15 -21.31
N ILE A 5 -12.05 -4.79 -21.26
CA ILE A 5 -11.91 -6.24 -21.20
C ILE A 5 -11.94 -6.64 -19.72
N SER A 6 -12.86 -7.54 -19.36
CA SER A 6 -12.95 -8.08 -18.01
C SER A 6 -11.60 -8.66 -17.56
N GLY A 7 -11.17 -8.34 -16.34
CA GLY A 7 -9.91 -8.83 -15.78
C GLY A 7 -8.65 -8.05 -16.17
N LYS A 8 -8.72 -7.11 -17.13
CA LYS A 8 -7.55 -6.27 -17.51
C LYS A 8 -6.96 -5.53 -16.31
N GLY A 9 -7.81 -4.96 -15.45
CA GLY A 9 -7.36 -4.25 -14.24
C GLY A 9 -6.64 -5.17 -13.25
N MET A 10 -7.05 -6.44 -13.14
CA MET A 10 -6.38 -7.41 -12.29
C MET A 10 -4.98 -7.73 -12.81
N ILE A 11 -4.87 -8.02 -14.12
CA ILE A 11 -3.58 -8.31 -14.76
C ILE A 11 -2.62 -7.12 -14.58
N GLN A 12 -3.10 -5.91 -14.84
CA GLN A 12 -2.31 -4.69 -14.65
C GLN A 12 -1.88 -4.51 -13.19
N GLY A 13 -2.75 -4.82 -12.23
CA GLY A 13 -2.42 -4.77 -10.81
C GLY A 13 -1.32 -5.75 -10.43
N VAL A 14 -1.39 -7.00 -10.90
CA VAL A 14 -0.36 -8.03 -10.62
C VAL A 14 0.98 -7.63 -11.24
N SER A 15 0.99 -7.22 -12.51
CA SER A 15 2.23 -6.76 -13.17
C SER A 15 2.82 -5.51 -12.52
N ALA A 16 1.97 -4.59 -12.02
CA ALA A 16 2.46 -3.41 -11.31
C ALA A 16 3.16 -3.79 -9.99
N VAL A 17 2.64 -4.77 -9.24
CA VAL A 17 3.27 -5.24 -8.00
C VAL A 17 4.68 -5.75 -8.25
N GLU A 18 4.87 -6.57 -9.29
CA GLU A 18 6.18 -7.08 -9.68
C GLU A 18 7.13 -5.95 -10.09
N ALA A 19 6.71 -5.10 -11.02
CA ALA A 19 7.55 -4.01 -11.54
C ALA A 19 7.98 -3.02 -10.43
N PHE A 20 7.06 -2.64 -9.53
CA PHE A 20 7.40 -1.75 -8.42
C PHE A 20 8.31 -2.44 -7.40
N PHE A 21 8.09 -3.73 -7.12
CA PHE A 21 8.96 -4.46 -6.21
C PHE A 21 10.40 -4.52 -6.75
N GLU A 22 10.58 -4.84 -8.03
CA GLU A 22 11.90 -4.88 -8.66
C GLU A 22 12.57 -3.50 -8.72
N LEU A 23 11.82 -2.47 -9.10
CA LEU A 23 12.31 -1.09 -9.15
C LEU A 23 12.77 -0.62 -7.77
N LEU A 24 11.94 -0.77 -6.74
CA LEU A 24 12.24 -0.30 -5.39
C LEU A 24 13.25 -1.17 -4.63
N SER A 25 13.61 -2.32 -5.20
CA SER A 25 14.70 -3.17 -4.69
C SER A 25 16.09 -2.76 -5.21
N GLN A 26 16.16 -1.84 -6.18
CA GLN A 26 17.44 -1.40 -6.74
C GLN A 26 18.27 -0.62 -5.72
N SER A 27 19.52 -1.05 -5.52
CA SER A 27 20.45 -0.41 -4.57
C SER A 27 20.79 1.04 -4.91
N SER A 28 20.70 1.42 -6.20
CA SER A 28 20.88 2.80 -6.66
C SER A 28 19.80 3.75 -6.14
N LEU A 29 18.66 3.23 -5.69
CA LEU A 29 17.56 4.00 -5.11
C LEU A 29 17.58 4.00 -3.58
N ASN A 30 18.65 3.50 -2.95
CA ASN A 30 18.73 3.40 -1.50
C ASN A 30 18.48 4.75 -0.81
N VAL A 31 17.64 4.71 0.22
CA VAL A 31 17.28 5.87 1.05
C VAL A 31 17.76 5.65 2.48
N LEU A 32 17.94 6.75 3.22
CA LEU A 32 18.27 6.67 4.64
C LEU A 32 17.04 6.25 5.44
N HIS A 33 17.14 5.14 6.17
CA HIS A 33 16.07 4.68 7.04
C HIS A 33 15.84 5.71 8.17
N PRO A 34 14.60 6.18 8.40
CA PRO A 34 14.32 7.24 9.38
C PRO A 34 14.75 6.88 10.80
N GLU A 35 14.46 5.65 11.24
CA GLU A 35 14.84 5.17 12.59
C GLU A 35 16.27 4.62 12.67
N GLU A 36 16.66 3.70 11.78
CA GLU A 36 17.94 2.98 11.89
C GLU A 36 19.17 3.76 11.39
N LYS A 37 18.98 4.89 10.70
CA LYS A 37 20.05 5.69 10.08
C LYS A 37 21.00 4.91 9.15
N LYS A 38 20.50 3.81 8.55
CA LYS A 38 21.22 3.01 7.56
C LYS A 38 20.62 3.24 6.17
N HIS A 39 21.43 3.10 5.13
CA HIS A 39 20.93 3.08 3.77
C HIS A 39 20.27 1.73 3.48
N VAL A 40 18.99 1.76 3.10
CA VAL A 40 18.18 0.58 2.79
C VAL A 40 17.48 0.80 1.46
N ALA A 41 17.16 -0.31 0.78
CA ALA A 41 16.35 -0.24 -0.44
C ALA A 41 14.93 0.26 -0.08
N PRO A 42 14.31 1.14 -0.87
CA PRO A 42 12.97 1.66 -0.59
C PRO A 42 11.91 0.58 -0.37
N VAL A 43 12.06 -0.59 -1.02
CA VAL A 43 11.15 -1.73 -0.82
C VAL A 43 11.05 -2.16 0.64
N GLU A 44 12.13 -2.02 1.43
CA GLU A 44 12.17 -2.37 2.85
C GLU A 44 11.23 -1.52 3.69
N LEU A 45 10.96 -0.28 3.26
CA LEU A 45 10.03 0.64 3.88
C LEU A 45 8.59 0.47 3.39
N CYS A 46 8.34 -0.47 2.47
CA CYS A 46 7.05 -0.69 1.82
C CYS A 46 6.46 -2.07 2.20
N PRO A 47 6.02 -2.28 3.46
CA PRO A 47 5.60 -3.60 3.94
C PRO A 47 4.41 -4.19 3.16
N ILE A 48 3.47 -3.35 2.71
CA ILE A 48 2.32 -3.78 1.91
C ILE A 48 2.79 -4.32 0.55
N LEU A 49 3.70 -3.64 -0.13
CA LEU A 49 4.24 -4.09 -1.42
C LEU A 49 4.99 -5.41 -1.27
N LYS A 50 5.81 -5.56 -0.21
CA LYS A 50 6.51 -6.81 0.11
C LYS A 50 5.53 -7.97 0.32
N THR A 51 4.46 -7.74 1.07
CA THR A 51 3.42 -8.76 1.29
C THR A 51 2.69 -9.10 -0.01
N LEU A 52 2.33 -8.11 -0.82
CA LEU A 52 1.67 -8.33 -2.11
C LEU A 52 2.55 -9.13 -3.07
N TYR A 53 3.86 -8.83 -3.15
CA TYR A 53 4.80 -9.62 -3.95
C TYR A 53 4.84 -11.08 -3.49
N LYS A 54 4.89 -11.32 -2.17
CA LYS A 54 4.90 -12.66 -1.60
C LYS A 54 3.61 -13.44 -1.81
N ILE A 55 2.47 -12.76 -1.95
CA ILE A 55 1.18 -13.40 -2.22
C ILE A 55 1.02 -13.66 -3.73
N LEU A 56 1.25 -12.64 -4.55
CA LEU A 56 0.85 -12.63 -5.97
C LEU A 56 1.93 -13.18 -6.90
N ILE A 57 3.20 -12.94 -6.59
CA ILE A 57 4.34 -13.26 -7.46
C ILE A 57 5.06 -14.50 -6.95
N SER A 58 5.68 -14.43 -5.76
CA SER A 58 6.46 -15.57 -5.23
C SER A 58 5.61 -16.66 -4.57
N ARG A 59 4.33 -16.36 -4.27
CA ARG A 59 3.34 -17.30 -3.71
C ARG A 59 3.78 -17.98 -2.40
N GLU A 60 4.60 -17.30 -1.62
CA GLU A 60 5.10 -17.75 -0.30
C GLU A 60 4.08 -17.54 0.83
N GLN A 61 3.10 -16.67 0.63
CA GLN A 61 2.11 -16.32 1.66
C GLN A 61 0.68 -16.48 1.17
N SER A 62 -0.22 -16.81 2.10
CA SER A 62 -1.66 -16.84 1.82
C SER A 62 -2.20 -15.42 1.63
N THR A 63 -3.29 -15.31 0.88
CA THR A 63 -3.96 -14.01 0.65
C THR A 63 -4.40 -13.34 1.94
N GLN A 64 -4.67 -14.10 3.01
CA GLN A 64 -5.03 -13.57 4.33
C GLN A 64 -3.93 -12.72 4.98
N ALA A 65 -2.66 -12.89 4.57
CA ALA A 65 -1.57 -12.07 5.07
C ALA A 65 -1.74 -10.58 4.72
N ILE A 66 -2.50 -10.24 3.67
CA ILE A 66 -2.77 -8.85 3.32
C ILE A 66 -3.57 -8.13 4.42
N LEU A 67 -4.46 -8.83 5.11
CA LEU A 67 -5.26 -8.25 6.19
C LEU A 67 -4.37 -7.80 7.33
N LYS A 68 -3.31 -8.57 7.63
CA LYS A 68 -2.33 -8.18 8.64
C LYS A 68 -1.49 -6.98 8.18
N ALA A 69 -1.10 -6.93 6.90
CA ALA A 69 -0.28 -5.86 6.36
C ALA A 69 -1.02 -4.51 6.24
N LEU A 70 -2.35 -4.53 6.16
CA LEU A 70 -3.17 -3.32 6.06
C LEU A 70 -3.56 -2.70 7.41
N ARG A 71 -3.35 -3.42 8.51
CA ARG A 71 -3.62 -2.91 9.87
C ARG A 71 -2.67 -1.77 10.23
N ASP A 72 -3.14 -0.84 11.05
CA ASP A 72 -2.31 0.23 11.60
C ASP A 72 -1.49 -0.21 12.82
N GLU A 73 -0.75 0.72 13.41
CA GLU A 73 0.08 0.50 14.61
C GLU A 73 -0.73 0.00 15.82
N ASN A 74 -2.03 0.31 15.86
CA ASN A 74 -2.96 -0.12 16.89
C ASN A 74 -3.74 -1.40 16.51
N LEU A 75 -3.34 -2.06 15.41
CA LEU A 75 -3.96 -3.26 14.84
C LEU A 75 -5.39 -3.07 14.33
N ASN A 76 -5.85 -1.83 14.16
CA ASN A 76 -7.19 -1.55 13.63
C ASN A 76 -7.28 -1.93 12.17
N ASP A 77 -8.41 -2.51 11.77
CA ASP A 77 -8.70 -2.75 10.36
C ASP A 77 -8.91 -1.40 9.62
N PRO A 78 -8.50 -1.26 8.35
CA PRO A 78 -8.79 -0.07 7.55
C PRO A 78 -10.27 0.35 7.57
N ARG A 79 -11.21 -0.60 7.61
CA ARG A 79 -12.64 -0.30 7.70
C ARG A 79 -13.00 0.37 9.02
N GLU A 80 -12.45 -0.12 10.13
CA GLU A 80 -12.64 0.49 11.45
C GLU A 80 -12.04 1.89 11.49
N ARG A 81 -10.86 2.09 10.89
CA ARG A 81 -10.24 3.41 10.77
C ARG A 81 -11.10 4.39 10.00
N ILE A 82 -11.71 3.97 8.89
CA ILE A 82 -12.65 4.79 8.12
C ILE A 82 -13.89 5.11 8.97
N ALA A 83 -14.44 4.13 9.68
CA ALA A 83 -15.59 4.34 10.55
C ALA A 83 -15.28 5.29 11.71
N ILE A 84 -14.12 5.14 12.37
CA ILE A 84 -13.64 6.04 13.43
C ILE A 84 -13.49 7.46 12.86
N ALA A 85 -12.81 7.63 11.73
CA ALA A 85 -12.63 8.93 11.09
C ALA A 85 -13.96 9.58 10.69
N GLN A 86 -14.95 8.80 10.26
CA GLN A 86 -16.30 9.28 9.95
C GLN A 86 -17.11 9.64 11.21
N SER A 87 -16.92 8.91 12.31
CA SER A 87 -17.58 9.17 13.59
C SER A 87 -16.99 10.39 14.32
N HIS A 88 -15.67 10.60 14.21
CA HIS A 88 -14.92 11.70 14.79
C HIS A 88 -14.82 12.83 13.78
N ALA A 89 -15.97 13.30 13.28
CA ALA A 89 -16.10 14.32 12.27
C ALA A 89 -15.30 15.60 12.60
N PHE A 90 -14.02 15.62 12.21
CA PHE A 90 -13.21 16.83 12.01
C PHE A 90 -13.28 17.31 10.55
N TYR A 91 -14.19 16.78 9.74
CA TYR A 91 -14.51 17.38 8.45
C TYR A 91 -15.51 18.53 8.67
N ARG A 92 -14.99 19.73 8.95
CA ARG A 92 -15.71 21.00 8.87
C ARG A 92 -15.57 21.54 7.43
N PRO A 93 -16.62 21.47 6.58
CA PRO A 93 -16.54 21.97 5.20
C PRO A 93 -16.52 23.50 5.08
N SER A 94 -16.24 24.25 6.15
CA SER A 94 -16.24 25.72 6.15
C SER A 94 -15.06 26.35 5.39
N LEU A 95 -14.25 25.56 4.68
CA LEU A 95 -13.17 26.04 3.80
C LEU A 95 -13.55 26.03 2.29
N LEU A 96 -14.76 25.63 1.91
CA LEU A 96 -15.23 25.67 0.51
C LEU A 96 -16.31 26.75 0.28
N GLY A 97 -16.05 27.96 0.79
CA GLY A 97 -16.76 29.18 0.43
C GLY A 97 -17.92 29.53 1.37
N GLN A 98 -17.67 30.51 2.25
CA GLN A 98 -18.75 31.39 2.65
C GLN A 98 -19.12 32.27 1.46
N GLN A 99 -20.41 32.31 1.13
CA GLN A 99 -21.05 33.48 0.53
C GLN A 99 -21.91 34.14 1.61
#